data_AF-A0A6A6J0X0-F1
#
_entry.id   AF-A0A6A6J0X0-F1
#
_cell.length_a   1.000
_cell.length_b   1.000
_cell.length_c   1.000
_cell.angle_alpha   90.00
_cell.angle_beta   90.00
_cell.angle_gamma   90.00
#
_symmetry.space_group_name_H-M   'P 1'
#
loop_
_entity.id
_entity.type
_entity.pdbx_description
1 polymer ?
#
loop_
_entity_poly.entity_id
_entity_poly.type
_entity_poly.pdbx_seq_one_letter_code
_entity_poly.pdbx_strand_id
1 'polypeptide(L)'
;MPLELHPITTSDTLSWTRIRMLAYLGPTHELIHGGQPISESSIQGVARDRVKELGKRNTWHWKIVDTDLSPSGDDPEGNSGRTIAIAVWSAHNLPAKEVEGSSNEPTTNPAETASEERAEEEKEKPFLPPELNLEILLALLGPLNVAQAEIMGSARPYLMLNSLATHPEHQRRGAAKMLLDWGLEKADEEGWACYLDTSQTARAMYEGRGFELVRGVEFDRGKWGGEGVDWHGCMVREPQKGEEGNAQSDGRD
;
A
#
# COMPACT_ATOMS: atom_id res chain seq x y z
N MET A 1 9.97 18.48 13.38
CA MET A 1 8.86 18.29 12.44
C MET A 1 7.74 17.62 13.23
N PRO A 2 6.51 18.14 13.23
CA PRO A 2 5.40 17.61 14.04
C PRO A 2 4.80 16.31 13.45
N LEU A 3 5.53 15.65 12.55
CA LEU A 3 5.03 14.47 11.85
C LEU A 3 5.63 13.22 12.49
N GLU A 4 4.76 12.31 12.88
CA GLU A 4 5.12 11.04 13.49
C GLU A 4 4.63 9.87 12.64
N LEU A 5 5.48 8.87 12.42
CA LEU A 5 5.15 7.63 11.75
C LEU A 5 4.66 6.61 12.77
N HIS A 6 3.45 6.07 12.56
CA HIS A 6 2.83 5.09 13.45
C HIS A 6 2.24 3.93 12.66
N PRO A 7 2.19 2.70 13.21
CA PRO A 7 1.42 1.63 12.59
C PRO A 7 -0.08 1.97 12.65
N ILE A 8 -0.82 1.57 11.61
CA ILE A 8 -2.29 1.62 11.61
C ILE A 8 -2.82 0.52 12.53
N THR A 9 -3.75 0.88 13.40
CA THR A 9 -4.47 -0.05 14.28
C THR A 9 -5.91 -0.24 13.80
N THR A 10 -6.65 -1.15 14.43
CA THR A 10 -8.07 -1.39 14.09
C THR A 10 -8.95 -0.16 14.32
N SER A 11 -8.58 0.74 15.23
CA SER A 11 -9.30 1.99 15.49
C SER A 11 -8.99 3.11 14.48
N ASP A 12 -7.97 2.92 13.63
CA ASP A 12 -7.59 3.87 12.58
C ASP A 12 -8.27 3.62 11.23
N THR A 13 -9.04 2.54 11.08
CA THR A 13 -9.53 2.13 9.76
C THR A 13 -10.51 3.15 9.14
N LEU A 14 -11.18 3.96 9.96
CA LEU A 14 -12.04 5.03 9.47
C LEU A 14 -11.24 6.21 8.89
N SER A 15 -10.27 6.76 9.62
CA SER A 15 -9.38 7.81 9.11
C SER A 15 -8.59 7.33 7.89
N TRP A 16 -8.10 6.09 7.91
CA TRP A 16 -7.47 5.45 6.75
C TRP A 16 -8.40 5.43 5.53
N THR A 17 -9.64 4.96 5.69
CA THR A 17 -10.61 4.89 4.59
C THR A 17 -10.91 6.27 4.03
N ARG A 18 -11.14 7.27 4.89
CA ARG A 18 -11.51 8.62 4.44
C ARG A 18 -10.36 9.34 3.77
N ILE A 19 -9.14 9.23 4.28
CA ILE A 19 -7.95 9.81 3.63
C ILE A 19 -7.74 9.20 2.24
N ARG A 20 -7.85 7.87 2.12
CA ARG A 20 -7.70 7.19 0.82
C ARG A 20 -8.76 7.62 -0.18
N MET A 21 -10.02 7.70 0.25
CA MET A 21 -11.12 8.20 -0.58
C MET A 21 -10.82 9.61 -1.09
N LEU A 22 -10.52 10.55 -0.19
CA LEU A 22 -10.25 11.95 -0.53
C LEU A 22 -9.05 12.12 -1.46
N ALA A 23 -7.97 11.35 -1.23
CA ALA A 23 -6.76 11.42 -2.03
C ALA A 23 -6.95 10.89 -3.46
N TYR A 24 -7.95 10.04 -3.70
CA TYR A 24 -8.23 9.44 -5.02
C TYR A 24 -9.41 10.06 -5.74
N LEU A 25 -10.04 11.10 -5.18
CA LEU A 25 -11.10 11.83 -5.87
C LEU A 25 -10.60 12.35 -7.23
N GLY A 26 -11.42 12.15 -8.25
CA GLY A 26 -11.13 12.55 -9.63
C GLY A 26 -12.03 11.81 -10.62
N PRO A 27 -11.91 12.10 -11.93
CA PRO A 27 -12.85 11.61 -12.93
C PRO A 27 -12.97 10.08 -12.99
N THR A 28 -11.87 9.34 -12.85
CA THR A 28 -11.90 7.88 -12.84
C THR A 28 -12.49 7.31 -11.56
N HIS A 29 -12.23 7.92 -10.41
CA HIS A 29 -12.86 7.52 -9.15
C HIS A 29 -14.37 7.77 -9.18
N GLU A 30 -14.82 8.94 -9.65
CA GLU A 30 -16.25 9.23 -9.84
C GLU A 30 -16.90 8.20 -10.76
N LEU A 31 -16.25 7.87 -11.89
CA LEU A 31 -16.73 6.88 -12.84
C LEU A 31 -16.85 5.47 -12.21
N ILE A 32 -15.83 5.04 -11.44
CA ILE A 32 -15.86 3.77 -10.70
C ILE A 32 -16.97 3.75 -9.64
N HIS A 33 -17.36 4.91 -9.11
CA HIS A 33 -18.40 5.05 -8.09
C HIS A 33 -19.77 5.50 -8.65
N GLY A 34 -20.03 5.25 -9.94
CA GLY A 34 -21.33 5.52 -10.57
C GLY A 34 -21.71 7.00 -10.65
N GLY A 35 -20.74 7.90 -10.53
CA GLY A 35 -20.93 9.36 -10.53
C GLY A 35 -21.68 9.90 -9.31
N GLN A 36 -21.95 9.06 -8.30
CA GLN A 36 -22.60 9.48 -7.06
C GLN A 36 -21.57 9.70 -5.95
N PRO A 37 -21.81 10.65 -5.03
CA PRO A 37 -21.02 10.74 -3.80
C PRO A 37 -21.09 9.41 -3.03
N ILE A 38 -19.94 8.96 -2.54
CA ILE A 38 -19.88 7.77 -1.69
C ILE A 38 -20.64 8.06 -0.38
N SER A 39 -21.61 7.22 -0.04
CA SER A 39 -22.38 7.40 1.18
C SER A 39 -21.55 7.19 2.45
N GLU A 40 -21.93 7.86 3.54
CA GLU A 40 -21.30 7.65 4.84
C GLU A 40 -21.40 6.18 5.30
N SER A 41 -22.52 5.51 5.01
CA SER A 41 -22.68 4.08 5.27
C SER A 41 -21.65 3.21 4.54
N SER A 42 -21.29 3.57 3.31
CA SER A 42 -20.28 2.88 2.51
C SER A 42 -18.88 3.10 3.05
N ILE A 43 -18.54 4.34 3.45
CA ILE A 43 -17.26 4.66 4.08
C ILE A 43 -17.10 3.85 5.38
N GLN A 44 -18.13 3.85 6.24
CA GLN A 44 -18.15 3.08 7.48
C GLN A 44 -18.09 1.56 7.24
N GLY A 45 -18.77 1.07 6.19
CA GLY A 45 -18.74 -0.34 5.79
C GLY A 45 -17.35 -0.79 5.38
N VAL A 46 -16.68 -0.02 4.51
CA VAL A 46 -15.30 -0.28 4.08
C VAL A 46 -14.34 -0.21 5.27
N ALA A 47 -14.46 0.80 6.14
CA ALA A 47 -13.62 0.92 7.33
C ALA A 47 -13.74 -0.29 8.27
N ARG A 48 -14.94 -0.83 8.46
CA ARG A 48 -15.13 -2.06 9.24
C ARG A 48 -14.49 -3.27 8.58
N ASP A 49 -14.63 -3.42 7.26
CA ASP A 49 -14.06 -4.55 6.52
C ASP A 49 -12.53 -4.53 6.49
N ARG A 50 -11.92 -3.34 6.44
CA ARG A 50 -10.45 -3.13 6.49
C ARG A 50 -9.76 -3.70 7.72
N VAL A 51 -10.48 -3.93 8.82
CA VAL A 51 -9.92 -4.60 10.00
C VAL A 51 -9.30 -5.96 9.63
N LYS A 52 -9.87 -6.64 8.63
CA LYS A 52 -9.38 -7.93 8.10
C LYS A 52 -8.05 -7.82 7.35
N GLU A 53 -7.67 -6.62 6.89
CA GLU A 53 -6.40 -6.38 6.21
C GLU A 53 -5.23 -6.28 7.18
N LEU A 54 -5.49 -5.91 8.45
CA LEU A 54 -4.47 -5.72 9.47
C LEU A 54 -3.97 -7.05 10.03
N GLY A 55 -2.68 -7.10 10.40
CA GLY A 55 -2.05 -8.29 10.98
C GLY A 55 -1.69 -9.39 9.99
N LYS A 56 -2.03 -9.23 8.70
CA LYS A 56 -1.60 -10.15 7.63
C LYS A 56 -0.06 -10.22 7.58
N ARG A 57 0.46 -11.44 7.46
CA ARG A 57 1.91 -11.66 7.35
C ARG A 57 2.47 -10.87 6.17
N ASN A 58 3.67 -10.32 6.35
CA ASN A 58 4.40 -9.58 5.32
C ASN A 58 3.63 -8.39 4.72
N THR A 59 2.69 -7.81 5.48
CA THR A 59 1.94 -6.63 5.09
C THR A 59 2.07 -5.59 6.20
N TRP A 60 2.40 -4.35 5.83
CA TRP A 60 2.60 -3.25 6.76
C TRP A 60 1.70 -2.08 6.41
N HIS A 61 1.02 -1.56 7.43
CA HIS A 61 0.08 -0.46 7.31
C HIS A 61 0.57 0.68 8.18
N TRP A 62 0.90 1.81 7.57
CA TRP A 62 1.50 2.96 8.22
C TRP A 62 0.63 4.18 8.09
N LYS A 63 0.66 5.04 9.10
CA LYS A 63 0.04 6.35 9.10
C LYS A 63 1.04 7.43 9.51
N ILE A 64 0.82 8.64 9.03
CA ILE A 64 1.48 9.86 9.53
C ILE A 64 0.48 10.64 10.35
N VAL A 65 0.86 10.92 11.60
CA VAL A 65 0.13 11.80 12.51
C VAL A 65 0.82 13.15 12.56
N ASP A 66 0.05 14.22 12.41
CA ASP A 66 0.48 15.59 12.61
C ASP A 66 0.10 16.05 14.02
N THR A 67 1.08 16.15 14.91
CA THR A 67 0.90 16.45 16.34
C THR A 67 0.56 17.92 16.62
N ASP A 68 0.71 18.80 15.62
CA ASP A 68 0.29 20.20 15.74
C ASP A 68 -1.21 20.39 15.50
N LEU A 69 -1.91 19.35 15.00
CA LEU A 69 -3.34 19.38 14.72
C LEU A 69 -4.10 18.55 15.74
N SER A 70 -5.26 19.05 16.16
CA SER A 70 -6.21 18.22 16.92
C SER A 70 -6.72 17.06 16.05
N PRO A 71 -6.93 15.87 16.65
CA PRO A 71 -7.56 14.74 15.97
C PRO A 71 -8.84 15.14 15.24
N SER A 72 -9.07 14.57 14.07
CA SER A 72 -10.33 14.68 13.34
C SER A 72 -11.42 13.80 13.95
N GLY A 73 -12.66 13.93 13.48
CA GLY A 73 -13.75 13.05 13.91
C GLY A 73 -13.60 11.59 13.45
N ASP A 74 -12.71 11.33 12.48
CA ASP A 74 -12.41 9.97 11.99
C ASP A 74 -11.19 9.33 12.69
N ASP A 75 -10.42 10.12 13.45
CA ASP A 75 -9.29 9.64 14.23
C ASP A 75 -9.76 8.93 15.51
N PRO A 76 -9.01 7.94 16.01
CA PRO A 76 -9.37 7.26 17.25
C PRO A 76 -9.30 8.20 18.46
N GLU A 77 -10.07 7.86 19.50
CA GLU A 77 -9.99 8.56 20.78
C GLU A 77 -8.56 8.49 21.35
N GLY A 78 -8.02 9.64 21.75
CA GLY A 78 -6.66 9.73 22.28
C GLY A 78 -5.54 9.71 21.24
N ASN A 79 -5.84 9.82 19.93
CA ASN A 79 -4.80 10.00 18.92
C ASN A 79 -3.95 11.25 19.24
N SER A 80 -2.62 11.15 19.13
CA SER A 80 -1.70 12.24 19.53
C SER A 80 -1.81 13.49 18.66
N GLY A 81 -2.49 13.39 17.52
CA GLY A 81 -2.76 14.48 16.60
C GLY A 81 -3.72 14.04 15.50
N ARG A 82 -3.68 14.69 14.34
CA ARG A 82 -4.51 14.31 13.19
C ARG A 82 -3.79 13.32 12.29
N THR A 83 -4.45 12.23 11.88
CA THR A 83 -3.92 11.39 10.81
C THR A 83 -4.04 12.12 9.47
N ILE A 84 -2.93 12.29 8.76
CA ILE A 84 -2.90 13.10 7.50
C ILE A 84 -2.43 12.31 6.28
N ALA A 85 -1.81 11.15 6.46
CA ALA A 85 -1.38 10.30 5.37
C ALA A 85 -1.32 8.83 5.82
N ILE A 86 -1.43 7.93 4.86
CA ILE A 86 -1.38 6.49 5.06
C ILE A 86 -0.59 5.80 3.94
N ALA A 87 0.00 4.66 4.23
CA ALA A 87 0.59 3.77 3.26
C ALA A 87 0.35 2.30 3.60
N VAL A 88 0.29 1.47 2.56
CA VAL A 88 0.19 0.00 2.69
C VAL A 88 1.25 -0.65 1.83
N TRP A 89 2.09 -1.46 2.46
CA TRP A 89 3.16 -2.21 1.82
C TRP A 89 2.92 -3.71 1.97
N SER A 90 3.30 -4.51 0.97
CA SER A 90 3.24 -5.97 1.03
C SER A 90 4.47 -6.58 0.38
N ALA A 91 5.04 -7.63 0.97
CA ALA A 91 6.12 -8.38 0.34
C ALA A 91 5.58 -9.58 -0.43
N HIS A 92 6.15 -9.81 -1.61
CA HIS A 92 5.74 -10.84 -2.55
C HIS A 92 6.93 -11.72 -2.93
N ASN A 93 6.64 -12.90 -3.47
CA ASN A 93 7.64 -13.88 -3.91
C ASN A 93 8.67 -14.25 -2.82
N LEU A 94 8.28 -14.20 -1.54
CA LEU A 94 9.16 -14.61 -0.46
C LEU A 94 9.39 -16.13 -0.52
N PRO A 95 10.61 -16.61 -0.28
CA PRO A 95 10.87 -18.04 -0.19
C PRO A 95 10.08 -18.64 0.98
N ALA A 96 9.59 -19.87 0.81
CA ALA A 96 9.06 -20.62 1.93
C ALA A 96 10.17 -20.77 3.00
N LYS A 97 9.86 -20.49 4.27
CA LYS A 97 10.84 -20.67 5.36
C LYS A 97 11.31 -22.13 5.37
N GLU A 98 12.60 -22.36 5.20
CA GLU A 98 13.21 -23.64 5.57
C GLU A 98 13.10 -23.80 7.09
N VAL A 99 12.52 -24.92 7.53
CA VAL A 99 12.45 -25.26 8.96
C VAL A 99 13.84 -25.77 9.36
N GLU A 100 14.70 -24.91 9.89
CA GLU A 100 15.95 -25.33 10.54
C GLU A 100 15.62 -26.07 11.85
N GLY A 101 16.20 -27.26 12.02
CA GLY A 101 15.67 -28.34 12.86
C GLY A 101 15.66 -28.14 14.39
N SER A 102 14.72 -28.81 15.07
CA SER A 102 15.01 -29.75 16.18
C SER A 102 13.74 -30.40 16.75
N SER A 103 13.84 -31.72 16.95
CA SER A 103 13.17 -32.60 17.93
C SER A 103 11.66 -32.89 17.85
N ASN A 104 11.38 -34.19 17.65
CA ASN A 104 10.11 -34.92 17.79
C ASN A 104 9.12 -34.36 18.84
N GLU A 105 8.00 -33.83 18.35
CA GLU A 105 6.67 -33.93 18.96
C GLU A 105 5.65 -34.19 17.84
N PRO A 106 4.48 -34.82 18.11
CA PRO A 106 3.61 -35.31 17.07
C PRO A 106 3.06 -34.16 16.23
N THR A 107 3.50 -34.17 14.98
CA THR A 107 3.17 -33.23 13.91
C THR A 107 1.67 -33.07 13.73
N THR A 108 1.14 -31.88 14.01
CA THR A 108 0.14 -31.31 13.10
C THR A 108 0.85 -31.03 11.77
N ASN A 109 0.27 -31.51 10.69
CA ASN A 109 0.89 -31.44 9.37
C ASN A 109 0.98 -29.95 8.95
N PRO A 110 2.16 -29.39 8.62
CA PRO A 110 2.26 -27.98 8.21
C PRO A 110 1.40 -27.66 6.98
N ALA A 111 1.13 -28.67 6.16
CA ALA A 111 0.22 -28.60 5.02
C ALA A 111 -1.25 -28.47 5.42
N GLU A 112 -1.68 -29.07 6.54
CA GLU A 112 -3.04 -28.94 7.06
C GLU A 112 -3.25 -27.56 7.67
N THR A 113 -2.31 -27.07 8.48
CA THR A 113 -2.39 -25.72 9.10
C THR A 113 -2.35 -24.61 8.06
N ALA A 114 -1.51 -24.73 7.02
CA ALA A 114 -1.49 -23.78 5.90
C ALA A 114 -2.74 -23.88 5.02
N SER A 115 -3.34 -25.07 4.88
CA SER A 115 -4.60 -25.25 4.15
C SER A 115 -5.81 -24.75 4.93
N GLU A 116 -5.77 -24.82 6.26
CA GLU A 116 -6.80 -24.30 7.17
C GLU A 116 -6.70 -22.77 7.30
N GLU A 117 -5.50 -22.20 7.46
CA GLU A 117 -5.29 -20.74 7.41
C GLU A 117 -5.75 -20.15 6.06
N ARG A 118 -5.44 -20.83 4.94
CA ARG A 118 -5.88 -20.43 3.59
C ARG A 118 -7.39 -20.60 3.38
N ALA A 119 -8.02 -21.60 4.00
CA ALA A 119 -9.46 -21.87 3.90
C ALA A 119 -10.31 -21.03 4.89
N GLU A 120 -9.72 -20.51 5.97
CA GLU A 120 -10.35 -19.56 6.88
C GLU A 120 -10.28 -18.11 6.34
N GLU A 121 -9.20 -17.74 5.66
CA GLU A 121 -9.11 -16.48 4.89
C GLU A 121 -10.17 -16.40 3.78
N GLU A 122 -10.70 -17.53 3.29
CA GLU A 122 -11.68 -17.64 2.20
C GLU A 122 -13.16 -17.46 2.62
N LYS A 123 -13.51 -17.21 3.91
CA LYS A 123 -14.91 -17.35 4.36
C LYS A 123 -15.78 -16.09 4.47
N GLU A 124 -15.24 -14.87 4.49
CA GLU A 124 -16.08 -13.66 4.47
C GLU A 124 -15.90 -12.88 3.18
N LYS A 125 -16.99 -12.74 2.41
CA LYS A 125 -17.01 -11.88 1.23
C LYS A 125 -16.65 -10.44 1.64
N PRO A 126 -15.77 -9.76 0.89
CA PRO A 126 -15.43 -8.38 1.17
C PRO A 126 -16.69 -7.50 1.08
N PHE A 127 -16.74 -6.46 1.90
CA PHE A 127 -17.81 -5.47 1.79
C PHE A 127 -17.65 -4.70 0.48
N LEU A 128 -18.63 -4.82 -0.41
CA LEU A 128 -18.69 -4.06 -1.66
C LEU A 128 -19.69 -2.91 -1.49
N PRO A 129 -19.23 -1.64 -1.53
CA PRO A 129 -20.12 -0.49 -1.54
C PRO A 129 -21.12 -0.57 -2.71
N PRO A 130 -22.41 -0.23 -2.51
CA PRO A 130 -23.39 -0.20 -3.60
C PRO A 130 -23.03 0.78 -4.71
N GLU A 131 -22.26 1.82 -4.41
CA GLU A 131 -21.78 2.79 -5.40
C GLU A 131 -20.66 2.21 -6.29
N LEU A 132 -20.01 1.11 -5.89
CA LEU A 132 -18.88 0.55 -6.64
C LEU A 132 -19.33 -0.18 -7.91
N ASN A 133 -18.86 0.30 -9.07
CA ASN A 133 -18.93 -0.44 -10.32
C ASN A 133 -17.71 -1.36 -10.46
N LEU A 134 -17.91 -2.64 -10.13
CA LEU A 134 -16.85 -3.64 -10.14
C LEU A 134 -16.29 -3.90 -11.55
N GLU A 135 -17.11 -3.79 -12.59
CA GLU A 135 -16.68 -4.01 -13.98
C GLU A 135 -15.66 -2.95 -14.39
N ILE A 136 -15.94 -1.68 -14.10
CA ILE A 136 -15.04 -0.56 -14.37
C ILE A 136 -13.76 -0.68 -13.55
N LEU A 137 -13.88 -1.01 -12.25
CA LEU A 137 -12.71 -1.19 -11.38
C LEU A 137 -11.78 -2.29 -11.91
N LEU A 138 -12.35 -3.44 -12.32
CA LEU A 138 -11.57 -4.55 -12.86
C LEU A 138 -10.97 -4.22 -14.23
N ALA A 139 -11.65 -3.43 -15.06
CA ALA A 139 -11.10 -2.96 -16.33
C ALA A 139 -9.91 -2.00 -16.15
N LEU A 140 -9.91 -1.20 -15.07
CA LEU A 140 -8.77 -0.37 -14.70
C LEU A 140 -7.61 -1.21 -14.14
N LEU A 141 -7.87 -2.07 -13.16
CA LEU A 141 -6.81 -2.78 -12.42
C LEU A 141 -6.27 -4.01 -13.16
N GLY A 142 -7.07 -4.65 -14.02
CA GLY A 142 -6.69 -5.88 -14.72
C GLY A 142 -5.38 -5.73 -15.51
N PRO A 143 -5.25 -4.74 -16.41
CA PRO A 143 -4.01 -4.50 -17.15
C PRO A 143 -2.79 -4.21 -16.26
N LEU A 144 -2.99 -3.52 -15.12
CA LEU A 144 -1.92 -3.24 -14.14
C LEU A 144 -1.46 -4.53 -13.45
N ASN A 145 -2.39 -5.38 -13.03
CA ASN A 145 -2.07 -6.68 -12.42
C ASN A 145 -1.30 -7.60 -13.38
N VAL A 146 -1.68 -7.60 -14.67
CA VAL A 146 -0.93 -8.33 -15.72
C VAL A 146 0.47 -7.75 -15.87
N ALA A 147 0.60 -6.42 -15.93
CA ALA A 147 1.90 -5.77 -16.02
C ALA A 147 2.81 -6.07 -14.83
N GLN A 148 2.29 -6.00 -13.60
CA GLN A 148 3.02 -6.38 -12.39
C GLN A 148 3.55 -7.81 -12.48
N ALA A 149 2.71 -8.77 -12.87
CA ALA A 149 3.09 -10.17 -12.98
C ALA A 149 4.20 -10.40 -14.04
N GLU A 150 4.13 -9.71 -15.17
CA GLU A 150 5.15 -9.79 -16.23
C GLU A 150 6.47 -9.10 -15.84
N ILE A 151 6.40 -7.96 -15.16
CA ILE A 151 7.58 -7.16 -14.79
C ILE A 151 8.34 -7.82 -13.63
N MET A 152 7.62 -8.21 -12.56
CA MET A 152 8.25 -8.74 -11.34
C MET A 152 8.48 -10.25 -11.41
N GLY A 153 7.73 -10.96 -12.24
CA GLY A 153 7.75 -12.41 -12.29
C GLY A 153 7.41 -13.04 -10.93
N SER A 154 7.82 -14.31 -10.75
CA SER A 154 7.54 -15.09 -9.54
C SER A 154 8.78 -15.48 -8.73
N ALA A 155 9.99 -15.19 -9.24
CA ALA A 155 11.23 -15.75 -8.70
C ALA A 155 11.91 -14.86 -7.65
N ARG A 156 11.87 -13.54 -7.84
CA ARG A 156 12.59 -12.58 -6.98
C ARG A 156 11.64 -11.97 -5.95
N PRO A 157 12.00 -11.96 -4.65
CA PRO A 157 11.34 -11.15 -3.64
C PRO A 157 11.26 -9.68 -4.02
N TYR A 158 10.12 -9.05 -3.74
CA TYR A 158 9.95 -7.61 -3.89
C TYR A 158 8.94 -7.05 -2.90
N LEU A 159 9.06 -5.76 -2.62
CA LEU A 159 8.14 -4.99 -1.79
C LEU A 159 7.22 -4.13 -2.69
N MET A 160 5.92 -4.32 -2.58
CA MET A 160 4.91 -3.57 -3.33
C MET A 160 4.35 -2.44 -2.47
N LEU A 161 4.32 -1.21 -3.00
CA LEU A 161 3.52 -0.13 -2.44
C LEU A 161 2.10 -0.22 -2.99
N ASN A 162 1.19 -0.81 -2.20
CA ASN A 162 -0.20 -1.04 -2.60
C ASN A 162 -1.03 0.26 -2.59
N SER A 163 -0.72 1.17 -1.67
CA SER A 163 -1.46 2.41 -1.49
C SER A 163 -0.54 3.43 -0.81
N LEU A 164 -0.54 4.66 -1.32
CA LEU A 164 0.04 5.83 -0.66
C LEU A 164 -0.92 6.99 -0.85
N ALA A 165 -1.46 7.51 0.24
CA ALA A 165 -2.45 8.57 0.20
C ALA A 165 -2.10 9.64 1.25
N THR A 166 -2.18 10.90 0.84
CA THR A 166 -2.08 12.06 1.74
C THR A 166 -3.35 12.87 1.59
N HIS A 167 -3.94 13.26 2.72
CA HIS A 167 -5.12 14.12 2.74
C HIS A 167 -4.86 15.37 1.89
N PRO A 168 -5.76 15.76 0.97
CA PRO A 168 -5.51 16.85 0.01
C PRO A 168 -5.06 18.17 0.66
N GLU A 169 -5.62 18.53 1.81
CA GLU A 169 -5.28 19.74 2.56
C GLU A 169 -3.90 19.68 3.27
N HIS A 170 -3.26 18.52 3.29
CA HIS A 170 -2.00 18.27 4.01
C HIS A 170 -0.88 17.78 3.09
N GLN A 171 -1.04 17.91 1.77
CA GLN A 171 -0.01 17.59 0.78
C GLN A 171 1.17 18.56 0.83
N ARG A 172 2.31 18.15 0.23
CA ARG A 172 3.56 18.94 0.15
C ARG A 172 4.18 19.31 1.50
N ARG A 173 3.93 18.49 2.53
CA ARG A 173 4.45 18.65 3.91
C ARG A 173 5.44 17.56 4.32
N GLY A 174 5.77 16.62 3.42
CA GLY A 174 6.72 15.53 3.68
C GLY A 174 6.11 14.21 4.17
N ALA A 175 4.81 14.15 4.47
CA ALA A 175 4.15 12.95 4.96
C ALA A 175 4.29 11.72 4.03
N ALA A 176 3.96 11.90 2.74
CA ALA A 176 4.15 10.85 1.72
C ALA A 176 5.61 10.39 1.61
N LYS A 177 6.55 11.33 1.77
CA LYS A 177 7.99 11.05 1.75
C LYS A 177 8.39 10.15 2.93
N MET A 178 7.94 10.43 4.15
CA MET A 178 8.23 9.60 5.32
C MET A 178 7.71 8.17 5.18
N LEU A 179 6.49 8.02 4.66
CA LEU A 179 5.88 6.70 4.41
C LEU A 179 6.60 5.92 3.31
N LEU A 180 7.07 6.62 2.28
CA LEU A 180 7.85 6.02 1.21
C LEU A 180 9.23 5.58 1.71
N ASP A 181 9.92 6.44 2.45
CA ASP A 181 11.27 6.19 2.96
C ASP A 181 11.31 4.93 3.83
N TRP A 182 10.32 4.72 4.71
CA TRP A 182 10.22 3.49 5.50
C TRP A 182 10.24 2.21 4.63
N GLY A 183 9.47 2.20 3.53
CA GLY A 183 9.40 1.03 2.66
C GLY A 183 10.66 0.83 1.83
N LEU A 184 11.32 1.92 1.43
CA LEU A 184 12.59 1.85 0.71
C LEU A 184 13.73 1.36 1.60
N GLU A 185 13.81 1.86 2.83
CA GLU A 185 14.77 1.37 3.84
C GLU A 185 14.56 -0.12 4.09
N LYS A 186 13.31 -0.55 4.30
CA LYS A 186 12.96 -1.97 4.46
C LYS A 186 13.40 -2.81 3.26
N ALA A 187 13.18 -2.33 2.04
CA ALA A 187 13.56 -3.05 0.82
C ALA A 187 15.08 -3.11 0.63
N ASP A 188 15.79 -2.03 0.93
CA ASP A 188 17.26 -1.97 0.85
C ASP A 188 17.91 -2.91 1.88
N GLU A 189 17.40 -2.95 3.11
CA GLU A 189 17.83 -3.88 4.17
C GLU A 189 17.69 -5.35 3.76
N GLU A 190 16.56 -5.70 3.12
CA GLU A 190 16.25 -7.08 2.71
C GLU A 190 16.84 -7.45 1.34
N GLY A 191 17.43 -6.48 0.62
CA GLY A 191 17.89 -6.66 -0.75
C GLY A 191 16.76 -6.94 -1.74
N TRP A 192 15.57 -6.39 -1.51
CA TRP A 192 14.37 -6.57 -2.33
C TRP A 192 14.17 -5.40 -3.30
N ALA A 193 13.69 -5.68 -4.50
CA ALA A 193 13.20 -4.61 -5.38
C ALA A 193 11.91 -4.00 -4.82
N CYS A 194 11.58 -2.77 -5.21
CA CYS A 194 10.27 -2.17 -4.99
C CYS A 194 9.47 -2.08 -6.28
N TYR A 195 8.15 -2.27 -6.19
CA TYR A 195 7.19 -2.08 -7.28
C TYR A 195 6.04 -1.16 -6.85
N LEU A 196 5.57 -0.32 -7.76
CA LEU A 196 4.34 0.46 -7.59
C LEU A 196 3.70 0.81 -8.93
N ASP A 197 2.40 1.11 -8.88
CA ASP A 197 1.70 1.82 -9.96
C ASP A 197 1.52 3.30 -9.56
N THR A 198 1.77 4.22 -10.48
CA THR A 198 1.73 5.67 -10.23
C THR A 198 0.82 6.41 -11.20
N SER A 199 0.23 7.51 -10.77
CA SER A 199 -0.38 8.48 -11.69
C SER A 199 0.70 9.33 -12.37
N GLN A 200 0.34 9.98 -13.48
CA GLN A 200 1.23 10.95 -14.13
C GLN A 200 1.71 12.06 -13.17
N THR A 201 0.87 12.48 -12.23
CA THR A 201 1.18 13.57 -11.29
C THR A 201 2.13 13.15 -10.17
N ALA A 202 2.11 11.89 -9.75
CA ALA A 202 2.96 11.38 -8.68
C ALA A 202 4.30 10.81 -9.19
N ARG A 203 4.43 10.53 -10.49
CA ARG A 203 5.62 9.94 -11.13
C ARG A 203 6.94 10.59 -10.72
N ALA A 204 7.05 11.91 -10.85
CA ALA A 204 8.31 12.63 -10.59
C ALA A 204 8.82 12.46 -9.15
N MET A 205 7.90 12.30 -8.19
CA MET A 205 8.25 12.04 -6.79
C MET A 205 8.96 10.69 -6.64
N TYR A 206 8.45 9.65 -7.32
CA TYR A 206 9.04 8.32 -7.27
C TYR A 206 10.34 8.24 -8.07
N GLU A 207 10.43 8.90 -9.23
CA GLU A 207 11.69 9.01 -10.00
C GLU A 207 12.81 9.65 -9.16
N GLY A 208 12.49 10.70 -8.41
CA GLY A 208 13.44 11.32 -7.47
C GLY A 208 13.92 10.40 -6.35
N ARG A 209 13.30 9.22 -6.16
CA ARG A 209 13.69 8.20 -5.18
C ARG A 209 14.29 6.94 -5.80
N GLY A 210 14.66 7.00 -7.08
CA GLY A 210 15.33 5.91 -7.78
C GLY A 210 14.38 4.88 -8.38
N PHE A 211 13.07 5.17 -8.45
CA PHE A 211 12.17 4.36 -9.27
C PHE A 211 12.34 4.72 -10.75
N GLU A 212 12.35 3.69 -11.58
CA GLU A 212 12.35 3.82 -13.03
C GLU A 212 11.00 3.41 -13.60
N LEU A 213 10.51 4.14 -14.59
CA LEU A 213 9.30 3.76 -15.32
C LEU A 213 9.60 2.58 -16.24
N VAL A 214 8.92 1.46 -16.02
CA VAL A 214 9.06 0.24 -16.84
C VAL A 214 7.96 0.15 -17.89
N ARG A 215 6.72 0.48 -17.53
CA ARG A 215 5.56 0.39 -18.43
C ARG A 215 4.53 1.47 -18.15
N GLY A 216 3.92 2.02 -19.20
CA GLY A 216 2.74 2.86 -19.11
C GLY A 216 1.49 2.09 -19.51
N VAL A 217 0.39 2.30 -18.80
CA VAL A 217 -0.92 1.69 -19.04
C VAL A 217 -1.96 2.79 -19.11
N GLU A 218 -2.75 2.79 -20.17
CA GLU A 218 -3.82 3.76 -20.39
C GLU A 218 -5.19 3.17 -20.05
N PHE A 219 -6.02 3.98 -19.42
CA PHE A 219 -7.42 3.68 -19.14
C PHE A 219 -8.30 4.75 -19.82
N ASP A 220 -8.96 4.34 -20.90
CA ASP A 220 -9.90 5.18 -21.65
C ASP A 220 -11.27 5.20 -20.97
N ARG A 221 -11.60 6.31 -20.30
CA ARG A 221 -12.90 6.50 -19.63
C ARG A 221 -14.05 6.57 -20.62
N GLY A 222 -13.79 6.93 -21.88
CA GLY A 222 -14.79 7.02 -22.95
C GLY A 222 -15.56 5.71 -23.16
N LYS A 223 -14.90 4.58 -22.94
CA LYS A 223 -15.50 3.23 -23.02
C LYS A 223 -16.58 2.98 -21.97
N TRP A 224 -16.64 3.82 -20.94
CA TRP A 224 -17.53 3.68 -19.78
C TRP A 224 -18.43 4.90 -19.58
N GLY A 225 -18.49 5.80 -20.56
CA GLY A 225 -19.32 7.02 -20.48
C GLY A 225 -18.68 8.19 -19.72
N GLY A 226 -17.38 8.13 -19.42
CA GLY A 226 -16.60 9.28 -18.94
C GLY A 226 -15.83 9.99 -20.06
N GLU A 227 -15.05 11.01 -19.71
CA GLU A 227 -14.25 11.78 -20.69
C GLU A 227 -12.75 11.67 -20.44
N GLY A 228 -11.97 11.43 -21.49
CA GLY A 228 -10.50 11.44 -21.46
C GLY A 228 -9.86 10.10 -21.10
N VAL A 229 -8.54 10.10 -21.05
CA VAL A 229 -7.71 8.91 -20.82
C VAL A 229 -6.85 9.17 -19.59
N ASP A 230 -6.85 8.24 -18.64
CA ASP A 230 -5.87 8.23 -17.55
C ASP A 230 -4.67 7.38 -17.93
N TRP A 231 -3.50 7.83 -17.49
CA TRP A 231 -2.25 7.11 -17.62
C TRP A 231 -1.74 6.68 -16.26
N HIS A 232 -1.32 5.42 -16.16
CA HIS A 232 -0.72 4.81 -14.98
C HIS A 232 0.66 4.23 -15.35
N GLY A 233 1.67 4.52 -14.55
CA GLY A 233 3.03 4.01 -14.74
C GLY A 233 3.35 2.89 -13.76
N CYS A 234 3.76 1.73 -14.28
CA CYS A 234 4.36 0.66 -13.50
C CYS A 234 5.85 0.98 -13.31
N MET A 235 6.26 1.21 -12.06
CA MET A 235 7.61 1.63 -11.72
C MET A 235 8.32 0.63 -10.84
N VAL A 236 9.63 0.47 -11.06
CA VAL A 236 10.49 -0.45 -10.31
C VAL A 236 11.68 0.31 -9.75
N ARG A 237 12.09 -0.03 -8.53
CA ARG A 237 13.36 0.42 -7.94
C ARG A 237 14.15 -0.80 -7.50
N GLU A 238 15.38 -0.94 -7.96
CA GLU A 238 16.31 -1.95 -7.43
C GLU A 238 16.85 -1.52 -6.05
N PRO A 239 17.14 -2.46 -5.13
CA PRO A 239 17.65 -2.14 -3.81
C PRO A 239 19.01 -1.46 -3.91
N GLN A 240 19.22 -0.45 -3.08
CA GLN A 240 20.50 0.25 -2.99
C GLN A 240 21.36 -0.45 -1.94
N LYS A 241 22.56 -0.90 -2.34
CA LYS A 241 23.54 -1.41 -1.37
C LYS A 241 23.84 -0.28 -0.39
N GLY A 242 23.61 -0.52 0.90
CA GLY A 242 24.12 0.37 1.93
C GLY A 242 25.62 0.51 1.74
N GLU A 243 26.12 1.74 1.59
CA GLU A 243 27.53 2.00 1.80
C GLU A 243 27.82 1.63 3.26
N GLU A 244 28.32 0.41 3.50
CA GLU A 244 28.98 0.09 4.76
C GLU A 244 30.09 1.12 4.93
N GLY A 245 29.88 2.05 5.87
CA GLY A 245 30.81 3.11 6.17
C GLY A 245 32.19 2.50 6.39
N ASN A 246 33.12 2.81 5.49
CA ASN A 246 34.51 2.43 5.62
C ASN A 246 35.14 3.25 6.75
N ALA A 247 34.78 2.92 7.99
CA ALA A 247 35.50 3.31 9.19
C ALA A 247 36.68 2.34 9.34
N GLN A 248 37.62 2.41 8.40
CA GLN A 248 38.93 1.82 8.60
C GLN A 248 39.65 2.72 9.59
N SER A 249 39.70 2.25 10.83
CA SER A 249 40.56 2.78 11.88
C SER A 249 42.01 2.68 11.43
N ASP A 250 42.54 3.74 10.84
CA ASP A 250 43.98 3.94 10.72
C ASP A 250 44.50 4.43 12.07
N GLY A 251 44.76 3.45 12.93
CA GLY A 251 45.52 3.60 14.15
C GLY A 251 46.69 2.62 14.15
N ARG A 252 47.90 3.20 14.20
CA ARG A 252 49.23 2.62 14.46
C ARG A 252 49.98 2.16 13.20
N ASP A 253 51.24 2.52 12.98
CA ASP A 253 52.32 2.94 13.90
C ASP A 253 53.04 4.23 13.48
#